data_AF-A0A1V9YNX8-F1
#
_entry.id   AF-A0A1V9YNX8-F1
#
_cell.length_a   1.000
_cell.length_b   1.000
_cell.length_c   1.000
_cell.angle_alpha   90.00
_cell.angle_beta   90.00
_cell.angle_gamma   90.00
#
_symmetry.space_group_name_H-M   'P 1'
#
loop_
_entity.id
_entity.type
_entity.pdbx_description
1 polymer ?
#
loop_
_entity_poly.entity_id
_entity_poly.type
_entity_poly.pdbx_seq_one_letter_code
_entity_poly.pdbx_strand_id
1 'polypeptide(L)'
;MTMRDAAYYIKHIPMLPHPEENGYYAVQHRSTNLMATPGWDGPPSRGCLSTIFYMITQPSPVMFIHINRSEIAHFWQAGQAIRYVMVNPETMETTELVLGPDVHRGHVLQFTCPGGWWKGAELEDTSNEDGFGLVSEAVSPAFDYSDTWLVQAKDIPESHAALRRFCRPPMWTCATEKEPQANYAATKLQ
;
A
#
# COMPACT_ATOMS: atom_id res chain seq x y z
N MET A 1 25.96 -16.25 -5.74
CA MET A 1 25.29 -14.93 -5.76
C MET A 1 24.79 -14.66 -4.36
N THR A 2 25.12 -13.51 -3.77
CA THR A 2 24.57 -13.12 -2.46
C THR A 2 23.06 -12.94 -2.61
N MET A 3 22.27 -13.65 -1.81
CA MET A 3 20.82 -13.52 -1.78
C MET A 3 20.47 -12.08 -1.34
N ARG A 4 19.50 -11.45 -2.02
CA ARG A 4 19.03 -10.11 -1.67
C ARG A 4 17.80 -10.26 -0.79
N ASP A 5 17.97 -10.02 0.50
CA ASP A 5 16.92 -10.09 1.53
C ASP A 5 16.22 -8.74 1.73
N ALA A 6 15.27 -8.66 2.67
CA ALA A 6 14.57 -7.42 3.00
C ALA A 6 15.54 -6.29 3.40
N ALA A 7 16.53 -6.60 4.24
CA ALA A 7 17.50 -5.63 4.74
C ALA A 7 18.36 -5.03 3.62
N TYR A 8 18.71 -5.82 2.60
CA TYR A 8 19.36 -5.34 1.39
C TYR A 8 18.53 -4.26 0.71
N TYR A 9 17.24 -4.51 0.46
CA TYR A 9 16.37 -3.55 -0.23
C TYR A 9 16.10 -2.31 0.63
N ILE A 10 15.77 -2.46 1.92
CA ILE A 10 15.54 -1.34 2.86
C ILE A 10 16.75 -0.40 2.94
N LYS A 11 17.96 -0.94 2.80
CA LYS A 11 19.19 -0.14 2.80
C LYS A 11 19.44 0.58 1.47
N HIS A 12 19.23 -0.08 0.33
CA HIS A 12 19.61 0.45 -0.99
C HIS A 12 18.49 1.26 -1.67
N ILE A 13 17.25 1.00 -1.28
CA ILE A 13 16.09 1.85 -1.47
C ILE A 13 15.83 2.36 -0.05
N PRO A 14 16.17 3.61 0.32
CA PRO A 14 16.14 4.07 1.72
C PRO A 14 14.69 4.12 2.25
N MET A 15 14.15 2.95 2.59
CA MET A 15 12.77 2.75 2.99
C MET A 15 12.63 3.01 4.48
N LEU A 16 11.54 3.68 4.84
CA LEU A 16 11.17 3.95 6.22
C LEU A 16 10.03 3.02 6.62
N PRO A 17 9.87 2.68 7.91
CA PRO A 17 8.66 2.03 8.38
C PRO A 17 7.44 2.88 8.02
N HIS A 18 6.39 2.28 7.45
CA HIS A 18 5.20 3.04 7.05
C HIS A 18 4.48 3.59 8.28
N PRO A 19 4.06 4.85 8.30
CA PRO A 19 3.50 5.50 9.49
C PRO A 19 2.08 5.05 9.88
N GLU A 20 1.40 4.23 9.07
CA GLU A 20 -0.04 3.94 9.22
C GLU A 20 -0.39 2.47 8.95
N GLU A 21 0.13 1.89 7.88
CA GLU A 21 -0.37 0.64 7.29
C GLU A 21 0.52 -0.58 7.55
N ASN A 22 1.52 -0.45 8.44
CA ASN A 22 2.61 -1.42 8.65
C ASN A 22 3.55 -1.54 7.43
N GLY A 23 4.64 -2.31 7.56
CA GLY A 23 5.62 -2.52 6.49
C GLY A 23 6.58 -1.33 6.33
N TYR A 24 7.21 -1.25 5.16
CA TYR A 24 8.18 -0.21 4.80
C TYR A 24 7.79 0.46 3.49
N TYR A 25 8.14 1.73 3.32
CA TYR A 25 7.89 2.47 2.09
C TYR A 25 9.02 3.44 1.72
N ALA A 26 9.12 3.78 0.45
CA ALA A 26 9.98 4.86 -0.04
C ALA A 26 9.33 5.58 -1.22
N VAL A 27 9.06 6.88 -1.06
CA VAL A 27 8.56 7.70 -2.16
C VAL A 27 9.64 7.89 -3.23
N GLN A 28 9.30 7.64 -4.49
CA GLN A 28 10.22 7.76 -5.63
C GLN A 28 9.91 8.97 -6.49
N HIS A 29 8.63 9.27 -6.71
CA HIS A 29 8.23 10.37 -7.59
C HIS A 29 6.95 11.02 -7.12
N ARG A 30 6.87 12.35 -7.34
CA ARG A 30 5.64 13.13 -7.33
C ARG A 30 5.64 14.00 -8.57
N SER A 31 4.60 13.87 -9.39
CA SER A 31 4.46 14.62 -10.63
C SER A 31 4.28 16.11 -10.35
N THR A 32 4.96 16.92 -11.16
CA THR A 32 4.77 18.39 -11.19
C THR A 32 3.64 18.79 -12.14
N ASN A 33 3.14 17.87 -12.98
CA ASN A 33 1.93 18.09 -13.76
C ASN A 33 0.75 17.97 -12.81
N LEU A 34 -0.02 19.05 -12.66
CA LEU A 34 -1.10 19.11 -11.70
C LEU A 34 -2.43 18.64 -12.30
N MET A 35 -3.23 17.99 -11.48
CA MET A 35 -4.63 17.66 -11.74
C MET A 35 -5.49 18.29 -10.65
N ALA A 36 -6.62 18.89 -11.05
CA ALA A 36 -7.58 19.44 -10.11
C ALA A 36 -8.30 18.31 -9.36
N THR A 37 -8.48 18.48 -8.05
CA THR A 37 -9.14 17.51 -7.16
C THR A 37 -10.34 18.14 -6.43
N PRO A 38 -11.33 18.71 -7.16
CA PRO A 38 -12.46 19.38 -6.54
C PRO A 38 -13.31 18.39 -5.74
N GLY A 39 -13.69 18.76 -4.51
CA GLY A 39 -14.50 17.91 -3.63
C GLY A 39 -13.74 16.73 -3.00
N TRP A 40 -12.42 16.71 -3.12
CA TRP A 40 -11.55 15.82 -2.37
C TRP A 40 -11.07 16.51 -1.10
N ASP A 41 -10.81 15.73 -0.06
CA ASP A 41 -10.16 16.24 1.13
C ASP A 41 -8.72 16.67 0.78
N GLY A 42 -8.19 17.66 1.47
CA GLY A 42 -6.85 18.21 1.20
C GLY A 42 -6.80 19.26 0.09
N PRO A 43 -5.69 19.35 -0.66
CA PRO A 43 -5.46 20.47 -1.57
C PRO A 43 -6.36 20.41 -2.82
N PRO A 44 -6.69 21.57 -3.41
CA PRO A 44 -7.58 21.65 -4.59
C PRO A 44 -6.93 21.15 -5.89
N SER A 45 -5.62 20.90 -5.87
CA SER A 45 -4.88 20.28 -6.96
C SER A 45 -3.72 19.47 -6.40
N ARG A 46 -3.43 18.33 -7.03
CA ARG A 46 -2.31 17.43 -6.69
C ARG A 46 -1.49 17.13 -7.93
N GLY A 47 -0.30 16.58 -7.76
CA GLY A 47 0.42 15.96 -8.88
C GLY A 47 -0.47 14.89 -9.54
N CYS A 48 -0.39 14.72 -10.85
CA CYS A 48 -1.21 13.73 -11.55
C CYS A 48 -0.79 12.29 -11.24
N LEU A 49 0.37 12.08 -10.64
CA LEU A 49 0.95 10.78 -10.31
C LEU A 49 1.91 10.90 -9.11
N SER A 50 1.88 9.92 -8.22
CA SER A 50 3.02 9.63 -7.34
C SER A 50 3.38 8.15 -7.40
N THR A 51 4.64 7.83 -7.16
CA THR A 51 5.09 6.44 -7.05
C THR A 51 5.87 6.20 -5.77
N ILE A 52 5.70 5.00 -5.20
CA ILE A 52 6.45 4.52 -4.04
C ILE A 52 6.97 3.12 -4.31
N PHE A 53 7.97 2.70 -3.53
CA PHE A 53 8.13 1.30 -3.17
C PHE A 53 7.39 1.03 -1.87
N TYR A 54 6.79 -0.15 -1.74
CA TYR A 54 6.21 -0.65 -0.50
C TYR A 54 6.68 -2.09 -0.27
N MET A 55 6.93 -2.45 0.99
CA MET A 55 7.40 -3.77 1.37
C MET A 55 6.68 -4.30 2.61
N ILE A 56 6.13 -5.50 2.50
CA ILE A 56 5.69 -6.32 3.62
C ILE A 56 6.85 -7.23 4.00
N THR A 57 7.16 -7.34 5.29
CA THR A 57 8.22 -8.21 5.81
C THR A 57 7.71 -9.08 6.93
N GLN A 58 8.38 -10.18 7.16
CA GLN A 58 8.33 -10.87 8.44
C GLN A 58 9.06 -10.06 9.52
N PRO A 59 8.72 -10.21 10.82
CA PRO A 59 7.70 -11.08 11.40
C PRO A 59 6.28 -10.48 11.39
N SER A 60 6.03 -9.38 10.65
CA SER A 60 4.75 -8.68 10.60
C SER A 60 4.16 -8.73 9.19
N PRO A 61 3.71 -9.91 8.72
CA PRO A 61 3.49 -10.21 7.30
C PRO A 61 2.17 -9.66 6.75
N VAL A 62 1.65 -8.57 7.31
CA VAL A 62 0.32 -8.04 7.03
C VAL A 62 0.38 -6.52 6.81
N MET A 63 -0.14 -6.05 5.69
CA MET A 63 -0.50 -4.64 5.48
C MET A 63 -1.90 -4.40 6.04
N PHE A 64 -2.07 -3.37 6.85
CA PHE A 64 -3.36 -3.10 7.46
C PHE A 64 -4.40 -2.69 6.43
N ILE A 65 -5.64 -3.14 6.65
CA ILE A 65 -6.75 -2.83 5.76
C ILE A 65 -7.10 -1.34 5.83
N HIS A 66 -7.01 -0.67 4.69
CA HIS A 66 -7.20 0.76 4.55
C HIS A 66 -7.92 1.08 3.25
N ILE A 67 -8.30 2.36 3.10
CA ILE A 67 -8.95 2.91 1.93
C ILE A 67 -8.12 4.07 1.43
N ASN A 68 -7.93 4.13 0.12
CA ASN A 68 -7.48 5.34 -0.57
C ASN A 68 -8.59 5.79 -1.50
N ARG A 69 -8.87 7.10 -1.53
CA ARG A 69 -9.82 7.63 -2.52
C ARG A 69 -9.29 7.53 -3.96
N SER A 70 -7.99 7.72 -4.15
CA SER A 70 -7.31 7.44 -5.43
C SER A 70 -7.25 5.94 -5.74
N GLU A 71 -7.27 5.60 -7.02
CA GLU A 71 -6.88 4.26 -7.46
C GLU A 71 -5.37 4.05 -7.32
N ILE A 72 -4.96 2.81 -7.03
CA ILE A 72 -3.55 2.46 -6.82
C ILE A 72 -3.21 1.24 -7.66
N ALA A 73 -2.32 1.42 -8.63
CA ALA A 73 -1.70 0.33 -9.36
C ALA A 73 -0.52 -0.24 -8.56
N HIS A 74 -0.43 -1.56 -8.46
CA HIS A 74 0.63 -2.29 -7.77
C HIS A 74 1.37 -3.17 -8.76
N PHE A 75 2.69 -3.24 -8.62
CA PHE A 75 3.58 -4.00 -9.49
C PHE A 75 4.52 -4.83 -8.62
N TRP A 76 4.54 -6.14 -8.82
CA TRP A 76 5.47 -7.01 -8.11
C TRP A 76 6.92 -6.71 -8.54
N GLN A 77 7.85 -6.63 -7.58
CA GLN A 77 9.26 -6.33 -7.85
C GLN A 77 10.20 -7.46 -7.41
N ALA A 78 10.04 -7.95 -6.18
CA ALA A 78 10.92 -8.97 -5.62
C ALA A 78 10.27 -9.68 -4.42
N GLY A 79 10.88 -10.79 -4.01
CA GLY A 79 10.50 -11.54 -2.81
C GLY A 79 9.36 -12.54 -3.06
N GLN A 80 8.62 -12.82 -2.01
CA GLN A 80 7.46 -13.72 -2.01
C GLN A 80 6.28 -13.08 -2.74
N ALA A 81 5.30 -13.93 -3.07
CA ALA A 81 4.01 -13.47 -3.56
C ALA A 81 3.17 -12.88 -2.40
N ILE A 82 2.33 -11.90 -2.73
CA ILE A 82 1.51 -11.17 -1.77
C ILE A 82 0.05 -11.43 -2.12
N ARG A 83 -0.73 -11.95 -1.16
CA ARG A 83 -2.18 -12.07 -1.29
C ARG A 83 -2.81 -10.72 -0.96
N TYR A 84 -3.64 -10.22 -1.86
CA TYR A 84 -4.46 -9.03 -1.64
C TYR A 84 -5.92 -9.43 -1.48
N VAL A 85 -6.60 -8.76 -0.55
CA VAL A 85 -8.06 -8.75 -0.44
C VAL A 85 -8.56 -7.33 -0.69
N MET A 86 -9.53 -7.20 -1.58
CA MET A 86 -10.16 -5.94 -1.95
C MET A 86 -11.67 -6.05 -1.75
N VAL A 87 -12.29 -5.03 -1.17
CA VAL A 87 -13.74 -5.03 -0.90
C VAL A 87 -14.37 -3.75 -1.39
N ASN A 88 -15.44 -3.87 -2.16
CA ASN A 88 -16.30 -2.75 -2.49
C ASN A 88 -17.14 -2.41 -1.23
N PRO A 89 -16.97 -1.23 -0.61
CA PRO A 89 -17.71 -0.89 0.60
C PRO A 89 -19.22 -0.73 0.41
N GLU A 90 -19.68 -0.47 -0.81
CA GLU A 90 -21.10 -0.23 -1.11
C GLU A 90 -21.88 -1.54 -1.26
N THR A 91 -21.27 -2.51 -1.94
CA THR A 91 -21.89 -3.80 -2.26
C THR A 91 -21.43 -4.94 -1.36
N MET A 92 -20.33 -4.73 -0.62
CA MET A 92 -19.58 -5.76 0.09
C MET A 92 -19.06 -6.89 -0.81
N GLU A 93 -18.95 -6.65 -2.11
CA GLU A 93 -18.29 -7.58 -3.04
C GLU A 93 -16.80 -7.69 -2.68
N THR A 94 -16.31 -8.91 -2.50
CA THR A 94 -14.93 -9.21 -2.15
C THR A 94 -14.21 -9.86 -3.31
N THR A 95 -13.03 -9.34 -3.64
CA THR A 95 -12.12 -9.87 -4.65
C THR A 95 -10.77 -10.18 -4.00
N GLU A 96 -10.24 -11.37 -4.26
CA GLU A 96 -8.89 -11.76 -3.85
C GLU A 96 -8.01 -12.04 -5.07
N LEU A 97 -6.73 -11.73 -4.94
CA LEU A 97 -5.71 -12.09 -5.93
C LEU A 97 -4.35 -12.30 -5.27
N VAL A 98 -3.42 -12.87 -6.03
CA VAL A 98 -2.02 -13.04 -5.61
C VAL A 98 -1.12 -12.25 -6.57
N LEU A 99 -0.46 -11.23 -6.04
CA LEU A 99 0.55 -10.43 -6.73
C LEU A 99 1.92 -11.11 -6.57
N GLY A 100 2.48 -11.63 -7.66
CA GLY A 100 3.70 -12.42 -7.59
C GLY A 100 4.22 -12.88 -8.96
N PRO A 101 5.36 -13.56 -8.99
CA PRO A 101 6.06 -13.86 -10.26
C PRO A 101 5.55 -15.10 -10.99
N ASP A 102 4.86 -16.01 -10.30
CA ASP A 102 4.45 -17.31 -10.85
C ASP A 102 3.09 -17.24 -11.57
N VAL A 103 3.14 -16.77 -12.81
CA VAL A 103 1.94 -16.66 -13.67
C VAL A 103 1.29 -18.02 -13.94
N HIS A 104 2.07 -19.11 -13.96
CA HIS A 104 1.51 -20.45 -14.12
C HIS A 104 0.63 -20.89 -12.95
N ARG A 105 0.93 -20.39 -11.74
CA ARG A 105 0.10 -20.55 -10.54
C ARG A 105 -1.04 -19.52 -10.43
N GLY A 106 -1.24 -18.69 -11.45
CA GLY A 106 -2.28 -17.66 -11.47
C GLY A 106 -1.91 -16.37 -10.76
N HIS A 107 -0.63 -16.15 -10.44
CA HIS A 107 -0.19 -14.86 -9.94
C HIS A 107 -0.35 -13.81 -11.04
N VAL A 108 -0.71 -12.59 -10.65
CA VAL A 108 -0.62 -11.43 -11.52
C VAL A 108 0.68 -10.69 -11.21
N LEU A 109 1.30 -10.11 -12.24
CA LEU A 109 2.49 -9.27 -12.06
C LEU A 109 2.13 -7.83 -11.66
N GLN A 110 0.90 -7.42 -11.95
CA GLN A 110 0.33 -6.13 -11.59
C GLN A 110 -1.18 -6.19 -11.46
N PHE A 111 -1.75 -5.28 -10.68
CA PHE A 111 -3.19 -5.01 -10.64
C PHE A 111 -3.45 -3.58 -10.17
N THR A 112 -4.68 -3.08 -10.38
CA THR A 112 -5.10 -1.78 -9.85
C THR A 112 -6.22 -2.00 -8.83
N CYS A 113 -6.00 -1.51 -7.61
CA CYS A 113 -7.07 -1.40 -6.62
C CYS A 113 -7.93 -0.19 -7.00
N PRO A 114 -9.25 -0.36 -7.20
CA PRO A 114 -10.12 0.77 -7.46
C PRO A 114 -10.12 1.76 -6.29
N GLY A 115 -10.30 3.05 -6.60
CA GLY A 115 -10.44 4.09 -5.58
C GLY A 115 -11.67 3.85 -4.70
N GLY A 116 -11.53 4.13 -3.40
CA GLY A 116 -12.58 3.97 -2.40
C GLY A 116 -12.76 2.54 -1.89
N TRP A 117 -12.11 1.54 -2.48
CA TRP A 117 -12.20 0.16 -2.01
C TRP A 117 -11.35 -0.07 -0.77
N TRP A 118 -11.77 -1.03 0.07
CA TRP A 118 -10.93 -1.52 1.16
C TRP A 118 -9.84 -2.39 0.56
N LYS A 119 -8.61 -2.25 1.03
CA LYS A 119 -7.48 -3.07 0.57
C LYS A 119 -6.65 -3.51 1.77
N GLY A 120 -6.50 -4.83 1.94
CA GLY A 120 -5.57 -5.45 2.88
C GLY A 120 -4.67 -6.44 2.14
N ALA A 121 -3.50 -6.74 2.70
CA ALA A 121 -2.57 -7.65 2.06
C ALA A 121 -1.74 -8.43 3.07
N GLU A 122 -1.28 -9.62 2.68
CA GLU A 122 -0.37 -10.44 3.47
C GLU A 122 0.60 -11.22 2.58
N LEU A 123 1.76 -11.60 3.13
CA LEU A 123 2.65 -12.55 2.44
C LEU A 123 1.94 -13.91 2.30
N GLU A 124 1.99 -14.50 1.10
CA GLU A 124 1.32 -15.80 0.86
C GLU A 124 1.97 -16.94 1.67
N ASP A 125 3.28 -16.87 1.87
CA ASP A 125 4.06 -17.85 2.63
C ASP A 125 4.69 -17.20 3.87
N THR A 126 4.15 -17.51 5.04
CA THR A 126 4.65 -17.00 6.32
C THR A 126 5.59 -17.97 7.04
N SER A 127 6.03 -19.06 6.39
CA SER A 127 6.91 -20.06 7.01
C SER A 127 8.38 -19.63 7.01
N ASN A 128 8.77 -18.73 6.11
CA ASN A 128 10.09 -18.13 6.08
C ASN A 128 10.12 -16.93 7.03
N GLU A 129 10.95 -16.99 8.08
CA GLU A 129 11.09 -15.91 9.08
C GLU A 129 11.77 -14.65 8.52
N ASP A 130 12.48 -14.76 7.40
CA ASP A 130 13.12 -13.65 6.68
C ASP A 130 12.37 -13.29 5.38
N GLY A 131 11.12 -13.74 5.25
CA GLY A 131 10.26 -13.49 4.10
C GLY A 131 9.93 -12.02 3.91
N PHE A 132 9.87 -11.58 2.65
CA PHE A 132 9.42 -10.24 2.28
C PHE A 132 8.74 -10.26 0.92
N GLY A 133 7.88 -9.28 0.66
CA GLY A 133 7.30 -8.99 -0.65
C GLY A 133 7.49 -7.51 -0.95
N LEU A 134 8.18 -7.21 -2.05
CA LEU A 134 8.45 -5.85 -2.51
C LEU A 134 7.58 -5.52 -3.72
N VAL A 135 6.91 -4.37 -3.66
CA VAL A 135 6.09 -3.85 -4.76
C VAL A 135 6.48 -2.41 -5.08
N SER A 136 6.21 -2.00 -6.31
CA SER A 136 6.05 -0.58 -6.64
C SER A 136 4.57 -0.26 -6.66
N GLU A 137 4.21 0.94 -6.22
CA GLU A 137 2.85 1.44 -6.33
C GLU A 137 2.84 2.76 -7.11
N ALA A 138 1.79 2.96 -7.89
CA ALA A 138 1.52 4.16 -8.67
C ALA A 138 0.10 4.64 -8.40
N VAL A 139 -0.03 5.89 -7.96
CA VAL A 139 -1.29 6.47 -7.47
C VAL A 139 -1.63 7.71 -8.29
N SER A 140 -2.88 7.80 -8.76
CA SER A 140 -3.40 8.97 -9.49
C SER A 140 -4.81 9.34 -9.00
N PRO A 141 -5.07 10.62 -8.65
CA PRO A 141 -4.11 11.69 -8.39
C PRO A 141 -3.05 11.27 -7.36
N ALA A 142 -1.91 11.98 -7.32
CA ALA A 142 -0.83 11.72 -6.38
C ALA A 142 -1.37 11.56 -4.93
N PHE A 143 -0.78 10.61 -4.22
CA PHE A 143 -1.15 10.25 -2.85
C PHE A 143 -1.10 11.46 -1.92
N ASP A 144 -2.09 11.55 -1.04
CA ASP A 144 -2.15 12.52 0.04
C ASP A 144 -2.77 11.85 1.28
N TYR A 145 -2.30 12.18 2.48
CA TYR A 145 -2.87 11.60 3.70
C TYR A 145 -4.28 12.11 4.01
N SER A 146 -4.74 13.17 3.35
CA SER A 146 -6.07 13.73 3.58
C SER A 146 -7.22 12.84 3.11
N ASP A 147 -6.98 11.90 2.18
CA ASP A 147 -7.99 11.02 1.60
C ASP A 147 -7.61 9.53 1.68
N THR A 148 -6.85 9.17 2.71
CA THR A 148 -6.58 7.79 3.12
C THR A 148 -6.94 7.56 4.58
N TRP A 149 -7.52 6.41 4.90
CA TRP A 149 -7.87 6.05 6.27
C TRP A 149 -7.93 4.53 6.48
N LEU A 150 -7.71 4.12 7.73
CA LEU A 150 -7.77 2.72 8.15
C LEU A 150 -9.22 2.28 8.41
N VAL A 151 -9.56 1.08 7.95
CA VAL A 151 -10.84 0.44 8.27
C VAL A 151 -10.79 -0.08 9.71
N GLN A 152 -11.77 0.31 10.53
CA GLN A 152 -11.84 -0.15 11.91
C GLN A 152 -12.63 -1.47 12.00
N ALA A 153 -12.26 -2.33 12.94
CA ALA A 153 -12.93 -3.63 13.13
C ALA A 153 -14.46 -3.50 13.35
N LYS A 154 -14.92 -2.39 13.93
CA LYS A 154 -16.33 -2.06 14.15
C LYS A 154 -17.09 -1.73 12.85
N ASP A 155 -16.38 -1.28 11.81
CA ASP A 155 -16.95 -0.92 10.52
C ASP A 155 -17.06 -2.16 9.60
N ILE A 156 -16.44 -3.28 9.99
CA ILE A 156 -16.48 -4.54 9.25
C ILE A 156 -17.70 -5.36 9.71
N PRO A 157 -18.69 -5.61 8.83
CA PRO A 157 -19.87 -6.38 9.17
C PRO A 157 -19.53 -7.85 9.45
N GLU A 158 -20.41 -8.54 10.16
CA GLU A 158 -20.14 -9.92 10.59
C GLU A 158 -19.98 -10.90 9.41
N SER A 159 -20.65 -10.62 8.28
CA SER A 159 -20.45 -11.38 7.03
C SER A 159 -19.00 -11.36 6.51
N HIS A 160 -18.19 -10.40 6.97
CA HIS A 160 -16.79 -10.21 6.58
C HIS A 160 -15.85 -10.19 7.79
N ALA A 161 -16.25 -10.79 8.93
CA ALA A 161 -15.48 -10.77 10.17
C ALA A 161 -14.03 -11.27 10.02
N ALA A 162 -13.76 -12.16 9.05
CA ALA A 162 -12.42 -12.63 8.72
C ALA A 162 -11.45 -11.48 8.33
N LEU A 163 -11.95 -10.36 7.79
CA LEU A 163 -11.14 -9.20 7.43
C LEU A 163 -10.58 -8.46 8.64
N ARG A 164 -11.16 -8.66 9.84
CA ARG A 164 -10.68 -8.02 11.08
C ARG A 164 -9.23 -8.42 11.42
N ARG A 165 -8.73 -9.53 10.85
CA ARG A 165 -7.31 -9.93 10.97
C ARG A 165 -6.34 -8.93 10.32
N PHE A 166 -6.81 -8.15 9.35
CA PHE A 166 -6.05 -7.07 8.71
C PHE A 166 -6.18 -5.73 9.44
N CYS A 167 -7.06 -5.60 10.43
CA CYS A 167 -7.21 -4.34 11.15
C CYS A 167 -5.95 -4.04 11.96
N ARG A 168 -5.57 -2.77 12.00
CA ARG A 168 -4.48 -2.30 12.86
C ARG A 168 -4.76 -2.65 14.33
N PRO A 169 -3.83 -3.30 15.04
CA PRO A 169 -3.99 -3.58 16.46
C PRO A 169 -4.09 -2.28 17.30
N PRO A 170 -4.90 -2.24 18.37
CA PRO A 170 -5.08 -1.03 19.19
C PRO A 170 -3.80 -0.44 19.80
N MET A 171 -2.80 -1.29 20.07
CA MET A 171 -1.53 -0.89 20.68
C MET A 171 -0.40 -0.70 19.64
N TRP A 172 -0.72 -0.75 18.34
CA TRP A 172 0.28 -0.57 17.30
C TRP A 172 0.78 0.87 17.29
N THR A 173 2.10 1.03 17.18
CA THR A 173 2.76 2.33 17.07
C THR A 173 3.84 2.27 16.01
N CYS A 174 4.12 3.42 15.39
CA CYS A 174 5.24 3.62 14.49
C CYS A 174 5.83 5.00 14.78
N ALA A 175 7.15 5.09 14.88
CA ALA A 175 7.85 6.34 15.17
C ALA A 175 8.03 7.22 13.93
N THR A 176 7.84 6.67 12.74
CA THR A 176 7.91 7.44 11.49
C THR A 176 6.77 8.45 11.47
N GLU A 177 7.11 9.73 11.34
CA GLU A 177 6.11 10.77 11.11
C GLU A 177 5.60 10.68 9.68
N LYS A 178 4.32 11.02 9.48
CA LYS A 178 3.78 11.23 8.13
C LYS A 178 4.62 12.30 7.44
N GLU A 179 5.08 12.01 6.23
CA GLU A 179 5.78 13.03 5.47
C GLU A 179 4.86 14.23 5.23
N PRO A 180 5.40 15.47 5.26
CA PRO A 180 4.63 16.63 4.87
C PRO A 180 4.11 16.43 3.45
N GLN A 181 2.78 16.36 3.29
CA GLN A 181 2.19 16.24 1.98
C GLN A 181 2.53 17.47 1.16
N ALA A 182 3.00 17.24 -0.06
CA ALA A 182 3.72 18.25 -0.81
C ALA A 182 2.85 19.52 -0.92
N ASN A 183 3.47 20.68 -0.68
CA ASN A 183 2.99 21.87 -1.34
C ASN A 183 3.26 21.66 -2.83
N TYR A 184 2.30 21.05 -3.55
CA TYR A 184 2.43 20.61 -4.94
C TYR A 184 2.81 21.77 -5.90
N ALA A 185 2.75 23.02 -5.44
CA ALA A 185 3.22 24.20 -6.17
C ALA A 185 4.73 24.51 -6.01
N ALA A 186 5.43 23.90 -5.05
CA ALA A 186 6.79 24.29 -4.67
C ALA A 186 7.88 23.24 -4.95
N THR A 187 7.52 22.00 -5.29
CA THR A 187 8.50 20.92 -5.43
C THR A 187 8.98 20.77 -6.87
N LYS A 188 10.04 21.51 -7.23
CA LYS A 188 11.00 21.01 -8.23
C LYS A 188 11.94 20.06 -7.48
N LEU A 189 11.76 18.75 -7.62
CA LEU A 189 12.85 17.84 -7.29
C LEU A 189 13.95 18.06 -8.34
N GLN A 190 15.16 18.37 -7.87
CA GLN A 190 16.38 18.47 -8.69
C GLN A 190 16.78 17.09 -9.22
#